data_AF-A0A0A0JSU9-F1
#
_entry.id   AF-A0A0A0JSU9-F1
#
_cell.length_a   1.000
_cell.length_b   1.000
_cell.length_c   1.000
_cell.angle_alpha   90.00
_cell.angle_beta   90.00
_cell.angle_gamma   90.00
#
_symmetry.space_group_name_H-M   'P 1'
#
loop_
_entity.id
_entity.type
_entity.pdbx_description
1 polymer ?
#
loop_
_entity_poly.entity_id
_entity_poly.type
_entity_poly.pdbx_seq_one_letter_code
_entity_poly.pdbx_strand_id
1 'polypeptide(L)'
;MSADPRAALSLLVSAFERHLEACAGRRGEDDPTVAAAYDDLLDAFETYDNALYEAYGEMTPLDVYTGDDDGPDDDEDDDLDDGDDDDEDDDLDEDDDDDDGVYSGLDDEDFDDEDEFDGDAEDDSTEDDAQR
;
A
#
# COMPACT_ATOMS: atom_id res chain seq x y z
N MET A 1 -1.20 -15.98 -16.61
CA MET A 1 -0.17 -15.11 -17.24
C MET A 1 0.11 -14.06 -16.20
N SER A 2 1.32 -14.03 -15.66
CA SER A 2 1.70 -12.97 -14.73
C SER A 2 1.68 -11.65 -15.48
N ALA A 3 0.87 -10.69 -15.03
CA ALA A 3 0.74 -9.38 -15.65
C ALA A 3 1.89 -8.49 -15.16
N ASP A 4 2.51 -7.73 -16.06
CA ASP A 4 3.50 -6.72 -15.67
C ASP A 4 2.82 -5.67 -14.77
N PRO A 5 3.28 -5.45 -13.52
CA PRO A 5 2.68 -4.50 -12.60
C PRO A 5 2.58 -3.09 -13.18
N ARG A 6 3.55 -2.66 -14.01
CA ARG A 6 3.49 -1.34 -14.66
C ARG A 6 2.37 -1.26 -15.68
N ALA A 7 2.18 -2.31 -16.48
CA ALA A 7 1.10 -2.37 -17.44
C ALA A 7 -0.27 -2.41 -16.74
N ALA A 8 -0.39 -3.22 -15.68
CA ALA A 8 -1.61 -3.30 -14.87
C ALA A 8 -1.95 -1.97 -14.19
N LEU A 9 -0.94 -1.26 -13.63
CA LEU A 9 -1.13 0.07 -13.07
C LEU A 9 -1.64 1.08 -14.10
N SER A 10 -1.09 1.06 -15.32
CA SER A 10 -1.58 1.93 -16.40
C SER A 10 -3.04 1.65 -16.75
N LEU A 11 -3.46 0.37 -16.73
CA LEU A 11 -4.85 0.00 -16.97
C LEU A 11 -5.76 0.47 -15.83
N LEU A 12 -5.33 0.31 -14.58
CA LEU A 12 -6.05 0.78 -13.40
C LEU A 12 -6.27 2.30 -13.42
N VAL A 13 -5.23 3.09 -13.74
CA VAL A 13 -5.36 4.55 -13.89
C VAL A 13 -6.38 4.90 -14.99
N SER A 14 -6.30 4.25 -16.15
CA SER A 14 -7.30 4.46 -17.22
C SER A 14 -8.72 4.05 -16.81
N ALA A 15 -8.88 3.03 -15.95
CA ALA A 15 -10.18 2.63 -15.43
C ALA A 15 -10.75 3.70 -14.46
N PHE A 16 -9.91 4.27 -13.58
CA PHE A 16 -10.31 5.39 -12.73
C PHE A 16 -10.78 6.61 -13.55
N GLU A 17 -10.06 6.95 -14.61
CA GLU A 17 -10.44 8.06 -15.50
C GLU A 17 -11.79 7.81 -16.18
N ARG A 18 -12.03 6.59 -16.70
CA ARG A 18 -13.33 6.22 -17.31
C ARG A 18 -14.46 6.21 -16.28
N HIS A 19 -14.21 5.70 -15.08
CA HIS A 19 -15.20 5.71 -14.01
C HIS A 19 -15.58 7.14 -13.61
N LEU A 20 -14.60 8.05 -13.51
CA LEU A 20 -14.84 9.47 -13.26
C LEU A 20 -15.64 10.11 -14.40
N GLU A 21 -15.29 9.84 -15.66
CA GLU A 21 -16.03 10.34 -16.83
C GLU A 21 -17.49 9.87 -16.81
N ALA A 22 -17.73 8.58 -16.55
CA ALA A 22 -19.07 8.01 -16.42
C ALA A 22 -19.86 8.69 -15.29
N CYS A 23 -19.24 8.87 -14.12
CA CYS A 23 -19.84 9.56 -12.99
C CYS A 23 -20.21 11.02 -13.32
N ALA A 24 -19.32 11.74 -14.00
CA ALA A 24 -19.55 13.13 -14.40
C ALA A 24 -20.65 13.26 -15.46
N GLY A 25 -20.79 12.26 -16.34
CA GLY A 25 -21.79 12.20 -17.40
C GLY A 25 -23.13 11.57 -17.03
N ARG A 26 -23.30 11.13 -15.77
CA ARG A 26 -24.42 10.27 -15.35
C ARG A 26 -25.80 10.89 -15.62
N ARG A 27 -26.72 10.08 -16.11
CA ARG A 27 -28.10 10.45 -16.44
C ARG A 27 -29.09 9.76 -15.51
N GLY A 28 -29.15 10.23 -14.27
CA GLY A 28 -30.01 9.67 -13.23
C GLY A 28 -29.19 9.01 -12.12
N GLU A 29 -29.90 8.45 -11.14
CA GLU A 29 -29.29 7.75 -9.99
C GLU A 29 -28.79 6.35 -10.38
N ASP A 30 -29.50 5.65 -11.27
CA ASP A 30 -29.15 4.32 -11.77
C ASP A 30 -28.64 4.37 -13.22
N ASP A 31 -27.50 5.03 -13.46
CA ASP A 31 -26.90 5.04 -14.80
C ASP A 31 -26.13 3.72 -15.06
N PRO A 32 -26.54 2.89 -16.04
CA PRO A 32 -25.85 1.63 -16.33
C PRO A 32 -24.40 1.84 -16.80
N THR A 33 -24.07 3.01 -17.32
CA THR A 33 -22.69 3.36 -17.72
C THR A 33 -21.79 3.47 -16.50
N VAL A 34 -22.31 4.03 -15.41
CA VAL A 34 -21.56 4.16 -14.14
C VAL A 34 -21.35 2.79 -13.51
N ALA A 35 -22.39 1.95 -13.51
CA ALA A 35 -22.29 0.58 -13.00
C ALA A 35 -21.26 -0.24 -13.80
N ALA A 36 -21.30 -0.21 -15.13
CA ALA A 36 -20.32 -0.92 -15.95
C ALA A 36 -18.89 -0.40 -15.72
N ALA A 37 -18.71 0.92 -15.63
CA ALA A 37 -17.40 1.50 -15.38
C ALA A 37 -16.88 1.22 -13.95
N TYR A 38 -17.78 0.96 -12.99
CA TYR A 38 -17.43 0.52 -11.66
C TYR A 38 -16.91 -0.93 -11.68
N ASP A 39 -17.62 -1.84 -12.35
CA ASP A 39 -17.18 -3.23 -12.51
C ASP A 39 -15.82 -3.31 -13.23
N ASP A 40 -15.65 -2.55 -14.32
CA ASP A 40 -14.38 -2.44 -15.04
C ASP A 40 -13.22 -1.94 -14.16
N LEU A 41 -13.52 -1.06 -13.19
CA LEU A 41 -12.54 -0.54 -12.24
C LEU A 41 -12.15 -1.60 -11.20
N LEU A 42 -13.10 -2.39 -10.71
CA LEU A 42 -12.83 -3.48 -9.78
C LEU A 42 -11.90 -4.53 -10.41
N ASP A 43 -12.24 -4.99 -11.61
CA ASP A 43 -11.43 -5.97 -12.35
C ASP A 43 -9.99 -5.46 -12.58
N ALA A 44 -9.85 -4.18 -12.93
CA ALA A 44 -8.54 -3.56 -13.15
C ALA A 44 -7.72 -3.44 -11.86
N PHE A 45 -8.38 -3.17 -10.73
CA PHE A 45 -7.75 -3.10 -9.41
C PHE A 45 -7.24 -4.47 -8.97
N GLU A 46 -8.08 -5.50 -9.01
CA GLU A 46 -7.69 -6.88 -8.67
C GLU A 46 -6.52 -7.37 -9.54
N THR A 47 -6.55 -7.04 -10.84
CA THR A 47 -5.46 -7.39 -11.76
C THR A 47 -4.15 -6.73 -11.36
N TYR A 48 -4.18 -5.45 -10.95
CA TYR A 48 -2.99 -4.74 -10.48
C TYR A 48 -2.48 -5.29 -9.15
N ASP A 49 -3.38 -5.55 -8.21
CA ASP A 49 -3.04 -6.04 -6.87
C ASP A 49 -2.40 -7.45 -6.95
N ASN A 50 -3.00 -8.35 -7.73
CA ASN A 50 -2.40 -9.67 -8.01
C ASN A 50 -1.04 -9.54 -8.73
N ALA A 51 -0.89 -8.63 -9.68
CA ALA A 51 0.39 -8.40 -10.36
C ALA A 51 1.47 -7.90 -9.38
N LEU A 52 1.10 -7.02 -8.45
CA LEU A 52 1.99 -6.50 -7.41
C LEU A 52 2.46 -7.64 -6.47
N TYR A 53 1.53 -8.50 -6.07
CA TYR A 53 1.83 -9.65 -5.22
C TYR A 53 2.74 -10.66 -5.92
N GLU A 54 2.46 -10.99 -7.18
CA GLU A 54 3.29 -11.91 -7.95
C GLU A 54 4.71 -11.38 -8.18
N ALA A 55 4.87 -10.07 -8.37
CA ALA A 55 6.16 -9.46 -8.69
C ALA A 55 7.01 -9.13 -7.45
N TYR A 56 6.37 -8.71 -6.36
CA TYR A 56 7.06 -8.15 -5.18
C TYR A 56 6.65 -8.80 -3.85
N GLY A 57 5.59 -9.62 -3.82
CA GLY A 57 5.05 -10.19 -2.59
C GLY A 57 4.28 -9.19 -1.73
N GLU A 58 3.88 -8.06 -2.32
CA GLU A 58 3.20 -6.95 -1.64
C GLU A 58 1.77 -6.80 -2.17
N MET A 59 0.85 -6.39 -1.30
CA MET A 59 -0.55 -6.08 -1.62
C MET A 59 -0.83 -4.61 -1.32
N THR A 60 -1.82 -4.04 -1.98
CA THR A 60 -2.28 -2.68 -1.69
C THR A 60 -3.09 -2.64 -0.38
N PRO A 61 -3.10 -1.51 0.34
CA PRO A 61 -3.90 -1.35 1.56
C PRO A 61 -5.40 -1.10 1.28
N LEU A 62 -5.85 -1.31 0.04
CA LEU A 62 -7.22 -1.06 -0.41
C LEU A 62 -7.94 -2.40 -0.56
N ASP A 63 -9.24 -2.41 -0.31
CA ASP A 63 -10.07 -3.60 -0.45
C ASP A 63 -11.34 -3.29 -1.26
N VAL A 64 -11.85 -4.30 -1.95
CA VAL A 64 -13.05 -4.20 -2.79
C VAL A 64 -14.27 -4.56 -1.95
N TYR A 65 -15.15 -3.58 -1.74
CA TYR A 65 -16.43 -3.86 -1.09
C TYR A 65 -17.41 -4.51 -2.07
N THR A 66 -17.47 -5.84 -2.06
CA THR A 66 -18.58 -6.60 -2.64
C THR A 66 -19.65 -6.70 -1.55
N GLY A 67 -20.74 -5.94 -1.66
CA GLY A 67 -21.78 -5.82 -0.61
C GLY A 67 -22.60 -7.08 -0.27
N ASP A 68 -21.99 -8.25 -0.32
CA ASP A 68 -22.46 -9.57 0.15
C ASP A 68 -21.78 -10.00 1.46
N ASP A 69 -20.86 -9.19 2.01
CA ASP A 69 -20.28 -9.39 3.35
C ASP A 69 -21.27 -8.92 4.45
N ASP A 70 -22.38 -9.64 4.57
CA ASP A 70 -23.36 -9.49 5.66
C ASP A 70 -22.79 -10.04 6.98
N GLY A 71 -21.94 -9.24 7.64
CA GLY A 71 -21.78 -9.26 9.09
C GLY A 71 -20.56 -9.99 9.65
N PRO A 72 -20.13 -9.62 10.88
CA PRO A 72 -18.86 -10.04 11.46
C PRO A 72 -18.81 -11.56 11.64
N ASP A 73 -17.72 -12.15 11.17
CA ASP A 73 -17.18 -13.45 11.57
C ASP A 73 -16.85 -13.39 13.07
N ASP A 74 -17.88 -13.43 13.93
CA ASP A 74 -17.77 -13.54 15.40
C ASP A 74 -17.53 -15.01 15.79
N ASP A 75 -16.50 -15.58 15.19
CA ASP A 75 -15.97 -16.93 15.42
C ASP A 75 -15.02 -16.94 16.64
N GLU A 76 -15.31 -16.14 17.67
CA GLU A 76 -14.67 -16.27 18.98
C GLU A 76 -15.25 -17.50 19.72
N ASP A 77 -15.03 -18.69 19.15
CA ASP A 77 -15.01 -19.95 19.89
C ASP A 77 -13.72 -19.95 20.73
N ASP A 78 -13.76 -19.16 21.81
CA ASP A 78 -12.71 -19.13 22.84
C ASP A 78 -13.16 -20.00 24.02
N ASP A 79 -13.44 -21.28 23.71
CA ASP A 79 -13.53 -22.39 24.65
C ASP A 79 -12.12 -22.79 25.13
N LEU A 80 -11.43 -21.84 25.77
CA LEU A 80 -10.22 -22.10 26.55
C LEU A 80 -10.58 -22.84 27.85
N ASP A 81 -10.58 -24.16 27.69
CA ASP A 81 -10.19 -25.22 28.60
C ASP A 81 -9.84 -24.81 30.05
N ASP A 82 -10.65 -25.33 30.98
CA ASP A 82 -10.47 -25.34 32.43
C ASP A 82 -9.31 -26.29 32.79
N GLY A 83 -8.08 -25.77 32.69
CA GLY A 83 -6.84 -26.47 33.02
C GLY A 83 -6.24 -26.00 34.36
N ASP A 84 -6.80 -26.53 35.44
CA ASP A 84 -6.19 -26.63 36.77
C ASP A 84 -4.82 -27.33 36.66
N ASP A 85 -3.75 -26.66 37.05
CA ASP A 85 -2.56 -27.27 37.68
C ASP A 85 -1.71 -26.13 38.31
N ASP A 86 -2.13 -25.73 39.51
CA ASP A 86 -1.25 -25.12 40.52
C ASP A 86 -0.21 -26.19 40.93
N ASP A 87 0.94 -26.22 40.25
CA ASP A 87 2.14 -26.88 40.78
C ASP A 87 3.26 -25.83 40.85
N GLU A 88 3.32 -25.22 42.04
CA GLU A 88 4.46 -24.52 42.59
C GLU A 88 5.70 -25.42 42.52
N ASP A 89 6.73 -25.05 41.76
CA ASP A 89 8.10 -25.37 42.14
C ASP A 89 9.04 -24.21 41.79
N ASP A 90 9.74 -23.81 42.85
CA ASP A 90 10.42 -22.58 43.10
C ASP A 90 11.92 -22.91 43.22
N ASP A 91 12.68 -22.78 42.13
CA ASP A 91 14.15 -22.85 42.14
C ASP A 91 14.77 -22.39 40.80
N LEU A 92 14.67 -21.10 40.49
CA LEU A 92 15.65 -20.45 39.61
C LEU A 92 16.68 -19.73 40.47
N ASP A 93 17.72 -20.49 40.80
CA ASP A 93 18.97 -20.01 41.40
C ASP A 93 19.48 -18.76 40.64
N GLU A 94 19.64 -17.69 41.41
CA GLU A 94 20.42 -16.50 41.07
C GLU A 94 21.85 -16.91 40.73
N ASP A 95 22.33 -16.57 39.54
CA ASP A 95 23.75 -16.33 39.28
C ASP A 95 23.86 -15.28 38.15
N ASP A 96 23.89 -14.03 38.60
CA ASP A 96 24.87 -12.99 38.26
C ASP A 96 25.60 -13.13 36.91
N ASP A 97 25.32 -12.23 35.97
CA ASP A 97 26.37 -11.58 35.19
C ASP A 97 25.87 -10.23 34.65
N ASP A 98 26.44 -9.17 35.22
CA ASP A 98 26.62 -7.84 34.65
C ASP A 98 26.72 -7.88 33.11
N ASP A 99 25.71 -7.39 32.40
CA ASP A 99 25.91 -6.78 31.09
C ASP A 99 25.42 -5.34 31.16
N ASP A 100 26.37 -4.49 31.51
CA ASP A 100 26.36 -3.05 31.36
C ASP A 100 26.36 -2.67 29.87
N GLY A 101 25.27 -3.02 29.19
CA GLY A 101 24.90 -2.43 27.92
C GLY A 101 24.52 -0.97 28.11
N VAL A 102 25.52 -0.12 28.31
CA VAL A 102 25.42 1.35 28.20
C VAL A 102 24.66 1.67 26.93
N TYR A 103 23.42 2.10 27.10
CA TYR A 103 22.64 2.76 26.07
C TYR A 103 23.36 4.09 25.76
N SER A 104 24.33 4.05 24.86
CA SER A 104 24.90 5.23 24.22
C SER A 104 23.83 5.76 23.27
N GLY A 105 22.88 6.47 23.86
CA GLY A 105 21.97 7.32 23.11
C GLY A 105 22.78 8.26 22.23
N LEU A 106 22.32 8.40 21.00
CA LEU A 106 22.44 9.63 20.22
C LEU A 106 23.87 10.18 20.11
N ASP A 107 24.66 9.67 19.16
CA ASP A 107 25.60 10.56 18.49
C ASP A 107 24.77 11.40 17.49
N ASP A 108 24.33 12.57 17.98
CA ASP A 108 23.64 13.63 17.23
C ASP A 108 24.62 14.45 16.36
N GLU A 109 25.67 13.83 15.78
CA GLU A 109 26.72 14.56 15.06
C GLU A 109 27.18 13.81 13.79
N ASP A 110 26.34 13.79 12.76
CA ASP A 110 26.73 14.05 11.35
C ASP A 110 25.51 13.98 10.43
N PHE A 111 24.68 15.02 10.48
CA PHE A 111 23.94 15.46 9.31
C PHE A 111 24.87 16.42 8.55
N ASP A 112 25.75 15.87 7.73
CA ASP A 112 26.50 16.65 6.74
C ASP A 112 25.55 16.96 5.58
N ASP A 113 24.78 18.03 5.76
CA ASP A 113 23.94 18.68 4.75
C ASP A 113 24.85 19.56 3.89
N GLU A 114 25.68 18.92 3.05
CA GLU A 114 26.58 19.61 2.11
C GLU A 114 26.69 18.86 0.77
N ASP A 115 25.63 18.89 -0.03
CA ASP A 115 25.77 18.84 -1.49
C ASP A 115 25.03 20.04 -2.09
N GLU A 116 25.73 21.18 -2.13
CA GLU A 116 25.51 22.28 -3.06
C GLU A 116 25.49 21.72 -4.50
N PHE A 117 24.31 21.40 -5.04
CA PHE A 117 24.13 21.27 -6.48
C PHE A 117 23.99 22.66 -7.10
N ASP A 118 25.12 23.36 -7.18
CA ASP A 118 25.27 24.61 -7.92
C ASP A 118 25.68 24.30 -9.37
N GLY A 119 24.82 24.70 -10.31
CA GLY A 119 25.20 25.12 -11.66
C GLY A 119 25.54 24.05 -12.69
N ASP A 120 24.61 23.78 -13.61
CA ASP A 120 24.77 24.34 -14.96
C ASP A 120 23.41 24.37 -15.69
N ALA A 121 22.79 25.55 -15.67
CA ALA A 121 21.70 25.89 -16.57
C ALA A 121 22.31 26.27 -17.92
N GLU A 122 22.54 25.28 -18.76
CA GLU A 122 22.89 25.51 -20.16
C GLU A 122 21.62 25.93 -20.91
N ASP A 123 21.53 27.24 -21.08
CA ASP A 123 20.79 27.99 -22.08
C ASP A 123 21.08 27.43 -23.49
N ASP A 124 20.11 26.77 -24.12
CA ASP A 124 20.05 26.73 -25.59
C ASP A 124 18.73 27.37 -26.02
N SER A 125 18.88 28.68 -26.26
CA SER A 125 18.05 29.59 -27.02
C SER A 125 16.93 28.98 -27.87
N THR A 126 15.72 29.38 -27.56
CA THR A 126 14.57 29.37 -28.46
C THR A 126 14.87 30.29 -29.65
N GLU A 127 15.14 29.71 -30.82
CA GLU A 127 15.21 30.46 -32.07
C GLU A 127 13.80 30.57 -32.65
N ASP A 128 13.22 31.74 -32.42
CA ASP A 128 11.98 32.26 -32.99
C ASP A 128 12.16 32.58 -34.49
N ASP A 129 11.19 32.13 -35.28
CA ASP A 129 10.61 32.75 -36.48
C ASP A 129 11.50 33.60 -37.43
N ALA A 130 11.75 33.09 -38.65
CA ALA A 130 11.83 33.93 -39.85
C ALA A 130 11.70 33.12 -41.17
N GLN A 131 10.51 33.19 -41.76
CA GLN A 131 10.26 33.46 -43.20
C GLN A 131 11.23 32.88 -44.25
N ARG A 132 10.75 31.93 -45.07
CA ARG A 132 10.56 32.11 -46.53
C ARG A 132 9.92 30.88 -47.21
#